data_AF-A0A966PIU3-F1
#
_entry.id   AF-A0A966PIU3-F1
#
_cell.length_a   1.000
_cell.length_b   1.000
_cell.length_c   1.000
_cell.angle_alpha   90.00
_cell.angle_beta   90.00
_cell.angle_gamma   90.00
#
_symmetry.space_group_name_H-M   'P 1'
#
loop_
_entity.id
_entity.type
_entity.pdbx_description
1 polymer ?
#
loop_
_entity_poly.entity_id
_entity_poly.type
_entity_poly.pdbx_seq_one_letter_code
_entity_poly.pdbx_strand_id
1 'polypeptide(L)' 'VCEGSICINERGERGFGYDSLFVPDAGDGRTFAEMSIGEKHALSHRGVAFRALATRLGELPAT' A
#
# COMPACT_ATOMS: atom_id res chain seq x y z
N VAL A 1 7.68 1.80 5.47
CA VAL A 1 8.22 1.17 4.24
C VAL A 1 7.29 0.00 3.88
N CYS A 2 7.24 -0.43 2.62
CA CYS A 2 6.46 -1.60 2.17
C CYS A 2 7.38 -2.43 1.26
N GLU A 3 7.79 -3.59 1.74
CA GLU A 3 8.66 -4.52 1.03
C GLU A 3 7.85 -5.40 0.08
N GLY A 4 8.50 -5.89 -0.96
CA GLY A 4 7.86 -6.62 -2.04
C GLY A 4 8.82 -6.96 -3.16
N SER A 5 8.26 -7.58 -4.19
CA SER A 5 8.97 -7.99 -5.40
C SER A 5 8.31 -7.43 -6.65
N ILE A 6 9.06 -7.46 -7.76
CA ILE A 6 8.57 -7.06 -9.08
C ILE A 6 8.27 -8.33 -9.87
N CYS A 7 7.04 -8.47 -10.37
CA CYS A 7 6.71 -9.58 -11.25
C CYS A 7 7.10 -9.29 -12.71
N ILE A 8 7.21 -10.36 -13.51
CA ILE A 8 7.72 -10.27 -14.89
C ILE A 8 6.72 -9.60 -15.84
N ASN A 9 5.43 -9.89 -15.68
CA ASN A 9 4.35 -9.35 -16.50
C ASN A 9 3.41 -8.49 -15.66
N GLU A 10 2.86 -7.45 -16.27
CA GLU A 10 1.83 -6.62 -15.65
C GLU A 10 0.57 -7.44 -15.34
N ARG A 11 0.00 -7.24 -14.14
CA ARG A 11 -1.29 -7.83 -13.73
C ARG A 11 -2.16 -6.78 -13.05
N GLY A 12 -3.45 -6.84 -13.30
CA GLY A 12 -4.45 -5.92 -12.74
C GLY A 12 -4.56 -4.60 -13.50
N GLU A 13 -5.67 -3.89 -13.29
CA GLU A 13 -6.04 -2.68 -14.05
C GLU A 13 -6.28 -1.46 -13.15
N ARG A 14 -6.11 -1.60 -11.82
CA ARG A 14 -6.39 -0.55 -10.85
C ARG A 14 -5.11 0.17 -10.43
N GLY A 15 -5.27 1.33 -9.80
CA GLY A 15 -4.14 2.09 -9.28
C GLY A 15 -3.39 2.84 -10.38
N PHE A 16 -2.08 3.01 -10.21
CA PHE A 16 -1.24 3.81 -11.11
C PHE A 16 0.25 3.42 -11.00
N GLY A 17 1.05 3.84 -11.98
CA GLY A 17 2.50 3.61 -11.97
C GLY A 17 2.84 2.12 -11.91
N TYR A 18 3.75 1.74 -11.01
CA TYR A 18 4.24 0.36 -10.88
C TYR A 18 3.28 -0.59 -10.13
N ASP A 19 2.06 -0.17 -9.83
CA ASP A 19 1.08 -1.01 -9.14
C ASP A 19 0.79 -2.32 -9.89
N SER A 20 0.86 -2.31 -11.22
CA SER A 20 0.67 -3.48 -12.10
C SER A 20 1.80 -4.51 -11.99
N LEU A 21 2.94 -4.13 -11.41
CA LEU A 21 4.15 -4.94 -11.34
C LEU A 21 4.58 -5.27 -9.90
N PHE A 22 4.21 -4.43 -8.93
CA PHE A 22 4.66 -4.58 -7.55
C PHE A 22 3.76 -5.53 -6.76
N VAL A 23 4.37 -6.59 -6.21
CA VAL A 23 3.75 -7.59 -5.34
C VAL A 23 4.24 -7.36 -3.91
N PRO A 24 3.40 -6.85 -2.98
CA PRO A 24 3.80 -6.62 -1.59
C PRO A 24 4.00 -7.96 -0.85
N ASP A 25 5.07 -8.06 -0.05
CA ASP A 25 5.38 -9.29 0.72
C ASP A 25 4.31 -9.57 1.82
N ALA A 26 3.69 -8.51 2.35
CA ALA A 26 2.60 -8.62 3.30
C ALA A 26 1.24 -8.99 2.66
N GLY A 27 1.18 -9.13 1.34
CA GLY A 27 -0.02 -9.48 0.58
C GLY A 27 -0.18 -10.97 0.34
N ASP A 28 -1.00 -11.31 -0.66
CA ASP A 28 -1.39 -12.67 -1.04
C ASP A 28 -0.86 -13.08 -2.45
N GLY A 29 0.21 -12.42 -2.91
CA GLY A 29 0.81 -12.65 -4.23
C GLY A 29 0.19 -11.83 -5.38
N ARG A 30 -0.92 -11.14 -5.13
CA ARG A 30 -1.48 -10.15 -6.06
C ARG A 30 -0.61 -8.90 -6.17
N THR A 31 -0.59 -8.28 -7.33
CA THR A 31 -0.03 -6.94 -7.49
C THR A 31 -0.95 -5.89 -6.84
N PHE A 32 -0.44 -4.69 -6.58
CA PHE A 32 -1.31 -3.62 -6.10
C PHE A 32 -2.43 -3.25 -7.07
N ALA A 33 -2.26 -3.45 -8.38
CA ALA A 33 -3.29 -3.17 -9.37
C ALA A 33 -4.41 -4.22 -9.41
N GLU A 34 -4.15 -5.43 -8.88
CA GLU A 34 -5.17 -6.48 -8.71
C GLU A 34 -6.02 -6.27 -7.44
N MET A 35 -5.54 -5.44 -6.51
CA MET A 35 -6.22 -5.11 -5.25
C MET A 35 -7.24 -3.98 -5.42
N SER A 36 -8.31 -4.03 -4.65
CA SER A 36 -9.19 -2.88 -4.43
C SER A 36 -8.44 -1.75 -3.70
N ILE A 37 -8.99 -0.54 -3.75
CA ILE A 37 -8.38 0.59 -3.05
C ILE A 37 -8.31 0.38 -1.53
N GLY A 38 -9.29 -0.32 -0.95
CA GLY A 38 -9.32 -0.64 0.48
C GLY A 38 -8.19 -1.62 0.88
N GLU A 39 -8.04 -2.70 0.11
CA GLU A 39 -6.94 -3.67 0.30
C GLU A 39 -5.57 -2.98 0.15
N LYS A 40 -5.38 -2.17 -0.91
CA LYS A 40 -4.14 -1.41 -1.10
C LYS A 40 -3.87 -0.42 0.04
N HIS A 41 -4.89 0.28 0.55
CA HIS A 41 -4.72 1.20 1.68
C HIS A 41 -4.37 0.47 2.99
N ALA A 42 -4.82 -0.77 3.17
CA ALA A 42 -4.44 -1.57 4.32
C ALA A 42 -2.93 -1.91 4.28
N LEU A 43 -2.40 -2.28 3.11
CA LEU A 43 -1.05 -2.84 2.97
C LEU A 43 0.04 -1.84 2.54
N SER A 44 -0.30 -0.82 1.76
CA SER A 44 0.70 0.06 1.12
C SER A 44 1.51 0.90 2.10
N HIS A 45 2.73 1.28 1.69
CA HIS A 45 3.62 2.17 2.43
C HIS A 45 2.94 3.49 2.83
N ARG A 46 2.09 4.03 1.94
CA ARG A 46 1.31 5.24 2.21
C ARG A 46 0.28 4.99 3.31
N GLY A 47 -0.46 3.90 3.24
CA GLY A 47 -1.41 3.51 4.29
C GLY A 47 -0.75 3.40 5.67
N VAL A 48 0.41 2.73 5.74
CA VAL A 48 1.21 2.59 6.97
C VAL A 48 1.66 3.96 7.49
N ALA A 49 2.22 4.81 6.62
CA ALA A 49 2.71 6.13 7.01
C ALA A 49 1.59 7.04 7.53
N PHE A 50 0.43 7.06 6.86
CA PHE A 50 -0.70 7.89 7.28
C PHE A 50 -1.34 7.41 8.59
N ARG A 51 -1.38 6.09 8.84
CA ARG A 51 -1.82 5.57 10.16
C ARG A 51 -0.87 6.02 11.27
N ALA A 52 0.44 5.89 11.05
CA ALA A 52 1.43 6.36 12.03
C ALA A 52 1.32 7.88 12.27
N LEU A 53 1.11 8.66 11.20
CA LEU A 53 0.87 10.09 11.30
C LEU A 53 -0.40 10.40 12.11
N ALA A 54 -1.51 9.73 11.83
CA ALA A 54 -2.77 9.92 12.54
C ALA A 54 -2.61 9.64 14.05
N THR A 55 -1.91 8.56 14.43
CA THR A 55 -1.56 8.29 15.83
C THR A 55 -0.78 9.45 16.44
N ARG A 56 0.27 9.92 15.77
CA ARG A 56 1.09 11.05 16.27
C ARG A 56 0.31 12.34 16.43
N LEU A 57 -0.58 12.66 15.49
CA LEU A 57 -1.41 13.86 15.58
C LEU A 57 -2.41 13.77 16.74
N GLY A 58 -2.94 12.58 17.04
CA GLY A 58 -3.82 12.37 18.19
C GLY A 58 -3.12 12.46 19.54
N GLU A 59 -1.79 12.32 19.59
CA GLU A 59 -0.96 12.48 20.80
C GLU A 59 -0.59 13.95 21.07
N LEU A 60 -0.83 14.87 20.12
CA LEU A 60 -0.49 16.27 20.31
C LEU A 60 -1.45 16.93 21.32
N PRO A 61 -0.92 17.75 22.25
CA PRO A 61 -1.77 18.49 23.17
C PRO A 61 -2.66 19.47 22.39
N ALA A 62 -3.92 19.57 22.82
CA ALA A 62 -4.81 20.59 22.31
C ALA A 62 -4.24 21.98 22.66
N THR A 63 -4.05 22.80 21.62
CA THR A 63 -3.75 24.23 21.75
C THR A 63 -4.94 25.00 22.29
#